data_AF-A0A8J2WFU1-F1
#
_entry.id   AF-A0A8J2WFU1-F1
#
_cell.length_a   1.000
_cell.length_b   1.000
_cell.length_c   1.000
_cell.angle_alpha   90.00
_cell.angle_beta   90.00
_cell.angle_gamma   90.00
#
_symmetry.space_group_name_H-M   'P 1'
#
loop_
_entity.id
_entity.type
_entity.pdbx_description
1 polymer ?
#
loop_
_entity_poly.entity_id
_entity_poly.type
_entity_poly.pdbx_seq_one_letter_code
_entity_poly.pdbx_strand_id
1 'polypeptide(L)'
;MRRFTLAAAALARARGESCAMAADRLRGALWGLFAGDAVASPTHWYYGGERQVQGDYNGPITGYVKPRETMMGSIMPKSNTDGAGRGSYNANRKTVIGGVINHGKKPYWDPAKSHHYHATLRAGEETLEASLVRVLLRTVASTKSVEADAFRDQYVKFMQTPGSHNDSYASTAHRMFFANLFHKQKPVKDCPDNDAHNVDTIDGLVLPSVAAACAAYKGGPGAEGKAAARDAAVAVAATTRASRPLATAAAALGDAMHGAIHGVGSAASRADAMASALGMRVPRQPTMVS
;
A
#
# COMPACT_ATOMS: atom_id res chain seq x y z
N MET A 1 -31.76 10.46 -41.67
CA MET A 1 -30.31 10.66 -41.41
C MET A 1 -29.99 11.62 -40.25
N ARG A 2 -30.59 12.82 -40.12
CA ARG A 2 -30.27 13.79 -39.04
C ARG A 2 -30.48 13.31 -37.58
N ARG A 3 -31.45 12.43 -37.31
CA ARG A 3 -31.68 11.87 -35.95
C ARG A 3 -30.61 10.87 -35.50
N PHE A 4 -29.99 10.14 -36.43
CA PHE A 4 -28.92 9.18 -36.11
C PHE A 4 -27.59 9.88 -35.77
N THR A 5 -27.32 11.03 -36.38
CA THR A 5 -26.10 11.83 -36.13
C THR A 5 -26.13 12.54 -34.77
N LEU A 6 -27.29 13.03 -34.32
CA LEU A 6 -27.46 13.64 -33.00
C LEU A 6 -27.30 12.60 -31.86
N ALA A 7 -27.84 11.39 -32.04
CA ALA A 7 -27.70 10.30 -31.06
C ALA A 7 -26.24 9.85 -30.92
N ALA A 8 -25.50 9.72 -32.03
CA ALA A 8 -24.09 9.36 -32.01
C ALA A 8 -23.22 10.43 -31.31
N ALA A 9 -23.48 11.73 -31.57
CA ALA A 9 -22.77 12.83 -30.94
C ALA A 9 -23.06 12.91 -29.43
N ALA A 10 -24.31 12.71 -29.00
CA ALA A 10 -24.67 12.66 -27.59
C ALA A 10 -24.00 11.49 -26.86
N LEU A 11 -23.94 10.31 -27.50
CA LEU A 11 -23.26 9.13 -26.94
C LEU A 11 -21.75 9.36 -26.81
N ALA A 12 -21.12 9.99 -27.81
CA ALA A 12 -19.69 10.33 -27.78
C ALA A 12 -19.38 11.35 -26.67
N ARG A 13 -20.24 12.36 -26.49
CA ARG A 13 -20.11 13.34 -25.42
C ARG A 13 -20.26 12.71 -24.04
N ALA A 14 -21.28 11.87 -23.83
CA ALA A 14 -21.48 11.16 -22.57
C ALA A 14 -20.30 10.23 -22.24
N ARG A 15 -19.73 9.56 -23.25
CA ARG A 15 -18.49 8.76 -23.10
C ARG A 15 -17.30 9.64 -22.71
N GLY A 16 -17.14 10.80 -23.36
CA GLY A 16 -16.08 11.76 -23.05
C GLY A 16 -16.17 12.29 -21.61
N GLU A 17 -17.36 12.66 -21.15
CA GLU A 17 -17.62 13.12 -19.78
C GLU A 17 -17.36 12.00 -18.75
N SER A 18 -17.78 10.77 -19.06
CA SER A 18 -17.50 9.58 -18.24
C SER A 18 -15.99 9.30 -18.09
N CYS A 19 -15.24 9.34 -19.19
CA CYS A 19 -13.78 9.18 -19.16
C CYS A 19 -13.08 10.30 -18.36
N ALA A 20 -13.53 11.56 -18.50
CA ALA A 20 -12.98 12.69 -17.76
C ALA A 20 -13.19 12.52 -16.24
N MET A 21 -14.35 12.03 -15.82
CA MET A 21 -14.65 11.76 -14.41
C MET A 21 -13.84 10.60 -13.84
N ALA A 22 -13.65 9.52 -14.61
CA ALA A 22 -12.79 8.42 -14.19
C ALA A 22 -11.33 8.86 -14.00
N ALA A 23 -10.82 9.73 -14.89
CA ALA A 23 -9.49 10.30 -14.77
C ALA A 23 -9.35 11.20 -13.52
N ASP A 24 -10.36 12.01 -13.23
CA ASP A 24 -10.40 12.87 -12.04
C ASP A 24 -10.41 12.05 -10.74
N ARG A 25 -11.26 11.02 -10.67
CA ARG A 25 -11.32 10.07 -9.54
C ARG A 25 -10.00 9.33 -9.34
N LEU A 26 -9.35 8.89 -10.41
CA LEU A 26 -8.03 8.26 -10.32
C LEU A 26 -6.99 9.25 -9.77
N ARG A 27 -6.93 10.48 -10.28
CA ARG A 27 -6.02 11.51 -9.76
C ARG A 27 -6.28 11.80 -8.28
N GLY A 28 -7.54 11.96 -7.89
CA GLY A 28 -7.93 12.18 -6.50
C GLY A 28 -7.53 11.03 -5.59
N ALA A 29 -7.71 9.78 -6.03
CA ALA A 29 -7.29 8.60 -5.29
C ALA A 29 -5.78 8.55 -5.09
N LEU A 30 -4.99 8.86 -6.13
CA LEU A 30 -3.52 8.88 -6.04
C LEU A 30 -3.01 10.01 -5.14
N TRP A 31 -3.52 11.23 -5.28
CA TRP A 31 -3.17 12.34 -4.40
C TRP A 31 -3.57 12.06 -2.95
N GLY A 32 -4.77 11.52 -2.74
CA GLY A 32 -5.26 11.14 -1.42
C GLY A 32 -4.39 10.06 -0.76
N LEU A 33 -3.91 9.07 -1.52
CA LEU A 33 -3.00 8.04 -1.00
C LEU A 33 -1.68 8.66 -0.51
N PHE A 34 -1.02 9.49 -1.32
CA PHE A 34 0.27 10.08 -0.94
C PHE A 34 0.14 11.09 0.20
N ALA A 35 -0.88 11.95 0.16
CA ALA A 35 -1.15 12.89 1.24
C ALA A 35 -1.53 12.15 2.54
N GLY A 36 -2.36 11.11 2.44
CA GLY A 36 -2.78 10.29 3.57
C GLY A 36 -1.63 9.54 4.23
N ASP A 37 -0.76 8.91 3.44
CA ASP A 37 0.45 8.25 3.92
C ASP A 37 1.37 9.22 4.67
N ALA A 38 1.66 10.38 4.07
CA ALA A 38 2.53 11.39 4.65
C ALA A 38 1.97 12.01 5.95
N VAL A 39 0.65 12.25 6.03
CA VAL A 39 -0.01 12.75 7.26
C VAL A 39 -0.09 11.66 8.34
N ALA A 40 -0.27 10.39 7.97
CA ALA A 40 -0.43 9.30 8.93
C ALA A 40 0.90 8.75 9.47
N SER A 41 1.99 8.81 8.71
CA SER A 41 3.29 8.26 9.11
C SER A 41 3.78 8.69 10.50
N PRO A 42 3.57 9.94 11.00
CA PRO A 42 4.02 10.36 12.32
C PRO A 42 3.24 9.73 13.49
N THR A 43 2.08 9.12 13.24
CA THR A 43 1.22 8.47 14.27
C THR A 43 1.34 6.95 14.27
N HIS A 44 2.11 6.38 13.34
CA HIS A 44 2.21 4.94 13.17
C HIS A 44 2.80 4.27 14.41
N TRP A 45 2.14 3.19 14.88
CA TRP A 45 2.54 2.38 16.04
C TRP A 45 2.47 3.06 17.42
N TYR A 46 1.72 4.15 17.55
CA TYR A 46 1.36 4.72 18.85
C TYR A 46 0.30 3.86 19.55
N TYR A 47 0.73 2.94 20.42
CA TYR A 47 -0.18 2.07 21.18
C TYR A 47 -0.97 2.80 22.27
N GLY A 48 -0.48 3.95 22.76
CA GLY A 48 -1.23 4.83 23.65
C GLY A 48 -2.30 5.67 22.94
N GLY A 49 -2.49 5.45 21.63
CA GLY A 49 -3.52 6.08 20.82
C GLY A 49 -3.37 7.60 20.74
N GLU A 50 -4.51 8.27 20.58
CA GLU A 50 -4.60 9.71 20.38
C GLU A 50 -3.90 10.51 21.49
N ARG A 51 -4.06 10.12 22.76
CA ARG A 51 -3.44 10.83 23.89
C ARG A 51 -1.92 10.84 23.79
N GLN A 52 -1.31 9.72 23.40
CA GLN A 52 0.14 9.62 23.26
C GLN A 52 0.63 10.44 22.06
N VAL A 53 -0.09 10.39 20.93
CA VAL A 53 0.21 11.24 19.76
C VAL A 53 0.14 12.71 20.14
N GLN A 54 -0.95 13.16 20.77
CA GLN A 54 -1.09 14.56 21.16
C GLN A 54 -0.01 15.01 22.15
N GLY A 55 0.39 14.14 23.09
CA GLY A 55 1.51 14.40 24.00
C GLY A 55 2.83 14.59 23.26
N ASP A 56 3.12 13.71 22.30
CA ASP A 56 4.36 13.78 21.52
C ASP A 56 4.37 14.94 20.52
N TYR A 57 3.24 15.39 20.01
CA TYR A 57 3.16 16.48 19.00
C TYR A 57 2.64 17.81 19.53
N ASN A 58 2.44 17.94 20.85
CA ASN A 58 1.86 19.12 21.51
C ASN A 58 0.47 19.52 20.96
N GLY A 59 -0.38 18.52 20.68
CA GLY A 59 -1.72 18.70 20.14
C GLY A 59 -2.02 17.81 18.93
N PRO A 60 -3.18 17.98 18.29
CA PRO A 60 -3.54 17.23 17.10
C PRO A 60 -2.63 17.59 15.92
N ILE A 61 -2.35 16.59 15.08
CA ILE A 61 -1.63 16.81 13.82
C ILE A 61 -2.61 17.36 12.78
N THR A 62 -2.37 18.57 12.30
CA THR A 62 -3.23 19.26 11.31
C THR A 62 -2.55 19.44 9.96
N GLY A 63 -1.37 18.87 9.76
CA GLY A 63 -0.59 19.00 8.53
C GLY A 63 0.61 18.06 8.50
N TYR A 64 1.51 18.27 7.54
CA TYR A 64 2.71 17.47 7.42
C TYR A 64 3.71 17.80 8.52
N VAL A 65 3.95 16.82 9.41
CA VAL A 65 4.95 16.94 10.48
C VAL A 65 5.98 15.83 10.34
N LYS A 66 7.18 16.10 10.84
CA LYS A 66 8.25 15.10 10.89
C LYS A 66 7.90 14.07 11.97
N PRO A 67 7.98 12.75 11.69
CA PRO A 67 7.91 11.75 12.75
C PRO A 67 8.96 12.02 13.84
N ARG A 68 8.60 11.80 15.11
CA ARG A 68 9.56 11.91 16.22
C ARG A 68 10.73 10.95 16.01
N GLU A 69 11.93 11.34 16.42
CA GLU A 69 13.09 10.45 16.30
C GLU A 69 12.97 9.24 17.25
N THR A 70 12.40 9.48 18.42
CA THR A 70 12.13 8.48 19.46
C THR A 70 10.66 8.46 19.81
N MET A 71 10.12 7.28 20.11
CA MET A 71 8.73 7.07 20.47
C MET A 71 8.65 6.09 21.64
N MET A 72 8.07 6.54 22.76
CA MET A 72 7.86 5.67 23.92
C MET A 72 7.04 4.43 23.53
N GLY A 73 7.48 3.25 23.94
CA GLY A 73 6.78 2.00 23.65
C GLY A 73 7.01 1.46 22.23
N SER A 74 7.95 2.02 21.45
CA SER A 74 8.35 1.42 20.18
C SER A 74 8.80 -0.02 20.37
N ILE A 75 8.20 -0.93 19.59
CA ILE A 75 8.60 -2.35 19.53
C ILE A 75 9.44 -2.66 18.29
N MET A 76 9.82 -1.66 17.50
CA MET A 76 10.67 -1.86 16.33
C MET A 76 11.97 -2.60 16.68
N PRO A 77 12.70 -2.26 17.78
CA PRO A 77 13.94 -2.97 18.13
C PRO A 77 13.76 -4.43 18.54
N LYS A 78 12.52 -4.84 18.86
CA LYS A 78 12.20 -6.24 19.19
C LYS A 78 11.99 -7.09 17.92
N SER A 79 11.91 -6.47 16.75
CA SER A 79 11.59 -7.14 15.48
C SER A 79 12.84 -7.73 14.84
N ASN A 80 12.69 -8.87 14.17
CA ASN A 80 13.81 -9.55 13.52
C ASN A 80 14.32 -8.74 12.30
N THR A 81 15.56 -8.26 12.36
CA THR A 81 16.19 -7.50 11.25
C THR A 81 16.48 -8.34 10.01
N ASP A 82 16.24 -9.65 10.07
CA ASP A 82 16.62 -10.64 9.06
C ASP A 82 15.46 -11.56 8.64
N GLY A 83 14.22 -11.23 9.00
CA GLY A 83 13.04 -12.04 8.67
C GLY A 83 11.80 -11.67 9.50
N ALA A 84 10.98 -12.68 9.78
CA ALA A 84 9.72 -12.52 10.52
C ALA A 84 9.87 -12.49 12.04
N GLY A 85 8.82 -12.01 12.71
CA GLY A 85 8.66 -12.10 14.16
C GLY A 85 9.69 -11.32 14.97
N ARG A 86 9.93 -11.80 16.20
CA ARG A 86 10.90 -11.24 17.14
C ARG A 86 12.31 -11.72 16.81
N GLY A 87 13.31 -10.90 17.08
CA GLY A 87 14.71 -11.26 16.87
C GLY A 87 15.64 -10.54 17.83
N SER A 88 16.93 -10.91 17.76
CA SER A 88 18.00 -10.23 18.49
C SER A 88 18.69 -9.19 17.62
N TYR A 89 19.25 -8.18 18.27
CA TYR A 89 20.07 -7.17 17.62
C TYR A 89 21.56 -7.51 17.77
N ASN A 90 22.28 -7.49 16.66
CA ASN A 90 23.74 -7.57 16.63
C ASN A 90 24.26 -6.51 15.67
N ALA A 91 24.94 -5.49 16.21
CA ALA A 91 25.44 -4.35 15.45
C ALA A 91 26.42 -4.75 14.34
N ASN A 92 27.24 -5.79 14.58
CA ASN A 92 28.33 -6.19 13.69
C ASN A 92 27.89 -7.21 12.62
N ARG A 93 26.73 -7.83 12.77
CA ARG A 93 26.20 -8.80 11.79
C ARG A 93 25.53 -8.08 10.62
N LYS A 94 25.88 -8.43 9.38
CA LYS A 94 25.08 -8.03 8.21
C LYS A 94 23.73 -8.77 8.23
N THR A 95 22.64 -8.02 8.06
CA THR A 95 21.26 -8.53 8.03
C THR A 95 20.54 -7.97 6.80
N VAL A 96 19.34 -8.49 6.51
CA VAL A 96 18.45 -7.93 5.48
C VAL A 96 18.27 -6.42 5.69
N ILE A 97 17.82 -6.00 6.88
CA ILE A 97 17.78 -4.58 7.25
C ILE A 97 19.20 -4.04 7.38
N GLY A 98 19.48 -2.92 6.73
CA GLY A 98 20.75 -2.20 6.74
C GLY A 98 21.77 -2.72 5.74
N GLY A 99 21.73 -4.01 5.38
CA GLY A 99 22.72 -4.66 4.52
C GLY A 99 22.23 -5.11 3.14
N VAL A 100 20.93 -5.37 2.98
CA VAL A 100 20.32 -5.78 1.69
C VAL A 100 19.24 -4.78 1.25
N ILE A 101 18.46 -4.28 2.21
CA ILE A 101 17.45 -3.21 2.05
C ILE A 101 17.58 -2.22 3.21
N ASN A 102 16.85 -1.09 3.15
CA ASN A 102 16.95 -0.01 4.16
C ASN A 102 18.43 0.31 4.48
N HIS A 103 19.26 0.47 3.44
CA HIS A 103 20.70 0.57 3.56
C HIS A 103 21.13 1.62 4.60
N GLY A 104 22.00 1.22 5.53
CA GLY A 104 22.50 2.09 6.61
C GLY A 104 21.48 2.40 7.73
N LYS A 105 20.27 1.83 7.69
CA LYS A 105 19.21 2.13 8.69
C LYS A 105 19.14 1.14 9.86
N LYS A 106 19.99 0.12 9.90
CA LYS A 106 20.05 -0.84 11.02
C LYS A 106 20.23 -0.19 12.41
N PRO A 107 21.02 0.89 12.59
CA PRO A 107 21.13 1.54 13.90
C PRO A 107 19.80 2.03 14.49
N TYR A 108 18.78 2.32 13.66
CA TYR A 108 17.46 2.70 14.17
C TYR A 108 16.73 1.53 14.84
N TRP A 109 17.16 0.29 14.61
CA TRP A 109 16.58 -0.93 15.19
C TRP A 109 17.31 -1.39 16.47
N ASP A 110 18.24 -0.58 16.98
CA ASP A 110 19.02 -0.90 18.18
C ASP A 110 18.12 -0.84 19.45
N PRO A 111 18.06 -1.89 20.28
CA PRO A 111 17.27 -1.90 21.51
C PRO A 111 17.72 -0.90 22.57
N ALA A 112 18.94 -0.36 22.46
CA ALA A 112 19.41 0.73 23.33
C ALA A 112 18.64 2.05 23.08
N LYS A 113 17.92 2.17 21.96
CA LYS A 113 17.13 3.35 21.61
C LYS A 113 15.68 2.97 21.27
N SER A 114 14.74 3.77 21.74
CA SER A 114 13.32 3.58 21.39
C SER A 114 12.96 4.44 20.17
N HIS A 115 13.56 4.14 19.02
CA HIS A 115 13.30 4.90 17.79
C HIS A 115 11.87 4.72 17.30
N HIS A 116 11.28 5.80 16.78
CA HIS A 116 10.05 5.71 16.00
C HIS A 116 10.31 4.91 14.72
N TYR A 117 9.29 4.22 14.21
CA TYR A 117 9.39 3.38 13.01
C TYR A 117 9.92 4.15 11.80
N HIS A 118 9.41 5.37 11.65
CA HIS A 118 9.73 6.29 10.56
C HIS A 118 10.66 7.44 10.97
N ALA A 119 11.52 7.23 11.97
CA ALA A 119 12.36 8.28 12.59
C ALA A 119 13.21 9.10 11.59
N THR A 120 13.52 8.53 10.42
CA THR A 120 14.33 9.17 9.40
C THR A 120 13.56 10.03 8.42
N LEU A 121 12.23 9.87 8.31
CA LEU A 121 11.43 10.64 7.37
C LEU A 121 11.44 12.14 7.74
N ARG A 122 11.34 12.98 6.73
CA ARG A 122 11.08 14.42 6.86
C ARG A 122 9.59 14.69 6.95
N ALA A 123 9.23 15.92 7.33
CA ALA A 123 7.84 16.36 7.28
C ALA A 123 7.31 16.23 5.84
N GLY A 124 6.23 15.45 5.67
CA GLY A 124 5.59 15.22 4.38
C GLY A 124 6.29 14.20 3.48
N GLU A 125 7.37 13.57 3.94
CA GLU A 125 8.04 12.50 3.21
C GLU A 125 7.26 11.20 3.36
N GLU A 126 7.10 10.47 2.27
CA GLU A 126 6.28 9.26 2.24
C GLU A 126 7.03 8.05 2.83
N THR A 127 6.25 7.12 3.38
CA THR A 127 6.76 5.83 3.86
C THR A 127 7.31 4.98 2.71
N LEU A 128 7.94 3.87 3.07
CA LEU A 128 8.37 2.87 2.09
C LEU A 128 7.21 2.36 1.22
N GLU A 129 6.03 2.08 1.78
CA GLU A 129 4.90 1.51 1.03
C GLU A 129 4.41 2.48 -0.06
N ALA A 130 4.27 3.77 0.26
CA ALA A 130 3.95 4.80 -0.74
C ALA A 130 5.11 5.03 -1.73
N SER A 131 6.36 4.91 -1.29
CA SER A 131 7.50 4.93 -2.21
C SER A 131 7.44 3.79 -3.25
N LEU A 132 7.00 2.60 -2.84
CA LEU A 132 6.75 1.47 -3.73
C LEU A 132 5.55 1.71 -4.66
N VAL A 133 4.52 2.43 -4.22
CA VAL A 133 3.44 2.89 -5.11
C VAL A 133 4.01 3.76 -6.25
N ARG A 134 4.95 4.66 -5.97
CA ARG A 134 5.61 5.44 -7.05
C ARG A 134 6.38 4.54 -8.01
N VAL A 135 6.99 3.46 -7.53
CA VAL A 135 7.65 2.45 -8.39
C VAL A 135 6.61 1.79 -9.30
N LEU A 136 5.49 1.33 -8.75
CA LEU A 136 4.38 0.74 -9.51
C LEU A 136 3.83 1.70 -10.57
N LEU A 137 3.58 2.96 -10.21
CA LEU A 137 3.07 3.96 -11.15
C LEU A 137 4.05 4.24 -12.29
N ARG A 138 5.35 4.28 -12.03
CA ARG A 138 6.36 4.41 -13.09
C ARG A 138 6.37 3.21 -14.02
N THR A 139 6.21 1.99 -13.48
CA THR A 139 6.08 0.80 -14.33
C THR A 139 4.82 0.84 -15.18
N VAL A 140 3.68 1.24 -14.62
CA VAL A 140 2.43 1.40 -15.38
C VAL A 140 2.57 2.46 -16.47
N ALA A 141 3.25 3.56 -16.18
CA ALA A 141 3.49 4.63 -17.15
C ALA A 141 4.39 4.18 -18.31
N SER A 142 5.37 3.31 -18.07
CA SER A 142 6.28 2.81 -19.10
C SER A 142 5.65 1.67 -19.93
N THR A 143 5.00 0.70 -19.29
CA THR A 143 4.39 -0.46 -19.98
C THR A 143 3.00 -0.17 -20.53
N LYS A 144 2.37 0.93 -20.08
CA LYS A 144 0.97 1.30 -20.37
C LYS A 144 -0.06 0.33 -19.77
N SER A 145 0.33 -0.58 -18.88
CA SER A 145 -0.55 -1.51 -18.15
C SER A 145 0.02 -1.86 -16.78
N VAL A 146 -0.81 -2.45 -15.93
CA VAL A 146 -0.30 -3.06 -14.70
C VAL A 146 0.35 -4.40 -15.06
N GLU A 147 1.69 -4.43 -15.03
CA GLU A 147 2.49 -5.62 -15.30
C GLU A 147 3.20 -6.06 -14.01
N ALA A 148 2.67 -7.10 -13.34
CA ALA A 148 3.15 -7.50 -12.01
C ALA A 148 4.62 -7.94 -12.01
N ASP A 149 5.09 -8.62 -13.06
CA ASP A 149 6.49 -9.03 -13.18
C ASP A 149 7.41 -7.82 -13.41
N ALA A 150 7.02 -6.88 -14.28
CA ALA A 150 7.78 -5.64 -14.48
C ALA A 150 7.86 -4.81 -13.19
N PHE A 151 6.77 -4.76 -12.40
CA PHE A 151 6.80 -4.16 -11.08
C PHE A 151 7.74 -4.91 -10.13
N ARG A 152 7.70 -6.26 -10.10
CA ARG A 152 8.56 -7.08 -9.23
C ARG A 152 10.04 -6.80 -9.48
N ASP A 153 10.44 -6.69 -10.75
CA ASP A 153 11.81 -6.37 -11.13
C ASP A 153 12.24 -4.99 -10.61
N GLN A 154 11.38 -3.98 -10.79
CA GLN A 154 11.66 -2.63 -10.28
C GLN A 154 11.59 -2.55 -8.75
N TYR A 155 10.73 -3.33 -8.11
CA TYR A 155 10.66 -3.46 -6.64
C TYR A 155 11.97 -4.00 -6.08
N VAL A 156 12.50 -5.10 -6.63
CA VAL A 156 13.79 -5.66 -6.19
C VAL A 156 14.91 -4.66 -6.38
N LYS A 157 15.00 -4.05 -7.57
CA LYS A 157 16.00 -3.02 -7.85
C LYS A 157 15.91 -1.85 -6.88
N PHE A 158 14.70 -1.32 -6.66
CA PHE A 158 14.47 -0.18 -5.78
C PHE A 158 14.88 -0.48 -4.33
N MET A 159 14.44 -1.61 -3.80
CA MET A 159 14.71 -2.03 -2.41
C MET A 159 16.20 -2.28 -2.17
N GLN A 160 16.92 -2.81 -3.17
CA GLN A 160 18.36 -3.08 -3.08
C GLN A 160 19.26 -1.89 -3.45
N THR A 161 18.69 -0.78 -3.93
CA THR A 161 19.48 0.43 -4.26
C THR A 161 19.68 1.28 -3.00
N PRO A 162 20.93 1.54 -2.55
CA PRO A 162 21.18 2.45 -1.44
C PRO A 162 20.64 3.86 -1.73
N GLY A 163 19.98 4.48 -0.74
CA GLY A 163 19.44 5.84 -0.88
C GLY A 163 18.16 5.97 -1.72
N SER A 164 17.54 4.86 -2.14
CA SER A 164 16.30 4.88 -2.92
C SER A 164 15.07 5.40 -2.16
N HIS A 165 15.09 5.30 -0.84
CA HIS A 165 14.12 5.89 0.08
C HIS A 165 14.79 6.23 1.41
N ASN A 166 14.14 7.09 2.19
CA ASN A 166 14.68 7.53 3.47
C ASN A 166 14.12 6.73 4.67
N ASP A 167 13.02 5.98 4.50
CA ASP A 167 12.34 5.28 5.59
C ASP A 167 13.24 4.28 6.36
N SER A 168 13.19 4.34 7.69
CA SER A 168 13.92 3.46 8.60
C SER A 168 13.21 2.12 8.83
N TYR A 169 11.92 2.03 8.48
CA TYR A 169 11.13 0.82 8.65
C TYR A 169 10.90 0.09 7.33
N ALA A 170 10.78 -1.24 7.44
CA ALA A 170 10.23 -2.09 6.40
C ALA A 170 9.36 -3.18 7.04
N SER A 171 8.18 -3.37 6.47
CA SER A 171 7.20 -4.36 6.90
C SER A 171 7.79 -5.78 6.86
N THR A 172 7.18 -6.69 7.63
CA THR A 172 7.66 -8.08 7.73
C THR A 172 7.72 -8.78 6.37
N ALA A 173 6.73 -8.53 5.50
CA ALA A 173 6.68 -9.09 4.15
C ALA A 173 7.96 -8.80 3.35
N HIS A 174 8.43 -7.55 3.37
CA HIS A 174 9.66 -7.17 2.68
C HIS A 174 10.89 -7.84 3.29
N ARG A 175 10.99 -7.88 4.62
CA ARG A 175 12.11 -8.55 5.30
C ARG A 175 12.17 -10.04 4.96
N MET A 176 11.03 -10.73 4.96
CA MET A 176 10.93 -12.14 4.59
C MET A 176 11.29 -12.38 3.12
N PHE A 177 10.77 -11.53 2.21
CA PHE A 177 11.11 -11.60 0.79
C PHE A 177 12.62 -11.56 0.58
N PHE A 178 13.29 -10.55 1.16
CA PHE A 178 14.72 -10.39 0.98
C PHE A 178 15.56 -11.39 1.78
N ALA A 179 15.04 -11.96 2.87
CA ALA A 179 15.66 -13.09 3.54
C ALA A 179 15.68 -14.34 2.64
N ASN A 180 14.58 -14.63 1.94
CA ASN A 180 14.51 -15.71 0.96
C ASN A 180 15.44 -15.47 -0.23
N LEU A 181 15.52 -14.24 -0.72
CA LEU A 181 16.44 -13.89 -1.80
C LEU A 181 17.91 -14.01 -1.38
N PHE A 182 18.28 -13.39 -0.25
CA PHE A 182 19.67 -13.24 0.16
C PHE A 182 20.24 -14.50 0.81
N HIS A 183 19.51 -15.13 1.73
CA HIS A 183 20.02 -16.29 2.48
C HIS A 183 19.74 -17.61 1.78
N LYS A 184 18.57 -17.74 1.14
CA LYS A 184 18.15 -19.00 0.50
C LYS A 184 18.35 -19.00 -1.02
N GLN A 185 18.77 -17.89 -1.61
CA GLN A 185 19.04 -17.75 -3.05
C GLN A 185 17.87 -18.23 -3.92
N LYS A 186 16.63 -18.04 -3.43
CA LYS A 186 15.45 -18.39 -4.20
C LYS A 186 15.34 -17.52 -5.46
N PRO A 187 14.79 -18.04 -6.57
CA PRO A 187 14.36 -17.19 -7.67
C PRO A 187 13.44 -16.07 -7.15
N VAL A 188 13.56 -14.87 -7.73
CA VAL A 188 12.83 -13.66 -7.28
C VAL A 188 11.32 -13.90 -7.18
N LYS A 189 10.73 -14.61 -8.14
CA LYS A 189 9.30 -14.96 -8.15
C LYS A 189 8.85 -15.86 -6.99
N ASP A 190 9.77 -16.60 -6.37
CA ASP A 190 9.52 -17.56 -5.28
C ASP A 190 9.95 -16.99 -3.92
N CYS A 191 10.37 -15.72 -3.88
CA CYS A 191 10.76 -15.01 -2.67
C CYS A 191 9.59 -14.54 -1.78
N PRO A 192 8.41 -14.13 -2.32
CA PRO A 192 7.24 -13.85 -1.49
C PRO A 192 6.96 -14.99 -0.51
N ASP A 193 6.68 -14.65 0.73
CA ASP A 193 6.50 -15.62 1.81
C ASP A 193 5.33 -15.22 2.71
N ASN A 194 4.97 -16.10 3.64
CA ASN A 194 3.93 -15.86 4.63
C ASN A 194 4.16 -16.71 5.88
N ASP A 195 4.27 -16.05 7.02
CA ASP A 195 4.42 -16.68 8.33
C ASP A 195 3.07 -16.96 9.03
N ALA A 196 1.97 -16.79 8.30
CA ALA A 196 0.59 -16.87 8.75
C ALA A 196 0.25 -15.94 9.93
N HIS A 197 1.03 -14.88 10.13
CA HIS A 197 0.87 -13.96 11.26
C HIS A 197 1.11 -12.49 10.89
N ASN A 198 2.25 -12.18 10.27
CA ASN A 198 2.71 -10.82 10.03
C ASN A 198 2.59 -10.38 8.56
N VAL A 199 2.09 -11.26 7.68
CA VAL A 199 1.93 -10.98 6.24
C VAL A 199 0.47 -10.84 5.83
N ASP A 200 -0.46 -11.47 6.55
CA ASP A 200 -1.91 -11.37 6.32
C ASP A 200 -2.47 -10.07 6.93
N THR A 201 -1.98 -8.93 6.44
CA THR A 201 -2.16 -7.61 7.05
C THR A 201 -2.69 -6.57 6.07
N ILE A 202 -3.36 -5.53 6.60
CA ILE A 202 -4.05 -4.52 5.79
C ILE A 202 -3.11 -3.65 4.94
N ASP A 203 -1.87 -3.42 5.37
CA ASP A 203 -0.83 -2.73 4.59
C ASP A 203 -0.52 -3.46 3.29
N GLY A 204 -0.73 -4.79 3.25
CA GLY A 204 -0.63 -5.58 2.02
C GLY A 204 -1.60 -5.17 0.91
N LEU A 205 -2.61 -4.34 1.20
CA LEU A 205 -3.58 -3.83 0.23
C LEU A 205 -3.19 -2.48 -0.40
N VAL A 206 -2.12 -1.82 0.07
CA VAL A 206 -1.68 -0.51 -0.48
C VAL A 206 -1.34 -0.62 -1.97
N LEU A 207 -0.41 -1.49 -2.35
CA LEU A 207 -0.04 -1.71 -3.75
C LEU A 207 -1.20 -2.28 -4.60
N PRO A 208 -1.94 -3.32 -4.14
CA PRO A 208 -3.12 -3.81 -4.85
C PRO A 208 -4.20 -2.77 -5.14
N SER A 209 -4.42 -1.82 -4.22
CA SER A 209 -5.42 -0.75 -4.42
C SER A 209 -5.10 0.12 -5.64
N VAL A 210 -3.82 0.46 -5.81
CA VAL A 210 -3.35 1.31 -6.93
C VAL A 210 -3.32 0.53 -8.23
N ALA A 211 -2.90 -0.74 -8.18
CA ALA A 211 -2.98 -1.66 -9.31
C ALA A 211 -4.42 -1.77 -9.83
N ALA A 212 -5.37 -2.00 -8.93
CA ALA A 212 -6.79 -2.06 -9.25
C ALA A 212 -7.29 -0.76 -9.89
N ALA A 213 -6.99 0.40 -9.30
CA ALA A 213 -7.43 1.69 -9.81
C ALA A 213 -6.90 1.98 -11.22
N CYS A 214 -5.61 1.68 -11.47
CA CYS A 214 -5.00 1.85 -12.79
C CYS A 214 -5.60 0.91 -13.84
N ALA A 215 -5.79 -0.37 -13.49
CA ALA A 215 -6.38 -1.36 -14.38
C ALA A 215 -7.87 -1.09 -14.65
N ALA A 216 -8.63 -0.67 -13.63
CA ALA A 216 -10.02 -0.24 -13.77
C ALA A 216 -10.14 0.94 -14.74
N TYR A 217 -9.29 1.96 -14.58
CA TYR A 217 -9.28 3.12 -15.47
C TYR A 217 -8.99 2.70 -16.93
N LYS A 218 -7.97 1.86 -17.15
CA LYS A 218 -7.60 1.39 -18.49
C LYS A 218 -8.68 0.50 -19.13
N GLY A 219 -9.27 -0.41 -18.35
CA GLY A 219 -10.25 -1.39 -18.84
C GLY A 219 -11.68 -0.87 -18.95
N GLY A 220 -11.95 0.36 -18.49
CA GLY A 220 -13.24 1.02 -18.63
C GLY A 220 -14.34 0.51 -17.67
N PRO A 221 -15.56 1.04 -17.79
CA PRO A 221 -16.64 0.82 -16.82
C PRO A 221 -17.33 -0.55 -16.93
N GLY A 222 -17.00 -1.36 -17.94
CA GLY A 222 -17.62 -2.65 -18.19
C GLY A 222 -17.07 -3.80 -17.34
N ALA A 223 -17.59 -5.01 -17.58
CA ALA A 223 -17.17 -6.23 -16.90
C ALA A 223 -15.67 -6.55 -17.13
N GLU A 224 -15.13 -6.25 -18.31
CA GLU A 224 -13.70 -6.42 -18.61
C GLU A 224 -12.82 -5.55 -17.72
N GLY A 225 -13.14 -4.26 -17.55
CA GLY A 225 -12.41 -3.39 -16.64
C GLY A 225 -12.54 -3.79 -15.17
N LYS A 226 -13.68 -4.36 -14.78
CA LYS A 226 -13.89 -4.91 -13.44
C LYS A 226 -13.00 -6.15 -13.21
N ALA A 227 -12.97 -7.08 -14.17
CA ALA A 227 -12.08 -8.25 -14.11
C ALA A 227 -10.61 -7.83 -14.10
N ALA A 228 -10.20 -6.90 -14.97
CA ALA A 228 -8.85 -6.37 -15.00
C ALA A 228 -8.43 -5.74 -13.67
N ALA A 229 -9.33 -5.02 -12.99
CA ALA A 229 -9.06 -4.45 -11.67
C ALA A 229 -8.81 -5.52 -10.61
N ARG A 230 -9.62 -6.58 -10.59
CA ARG A 230 -9.43 -7.74 -9.70
C ARG A 230 -8.11 -8.45 -9.96
N ASP A 231 -7.85 -8.78 -11.22
CA ASP A 231 -6.67 -9.57 -11.61
C ASP A 231 -5.38 -8.79 -11.34
N ALA A 232 -5.36 -7.49 -11.64
CA ALA A 232 -4.24 -6.61 -11.33
C ALA A 232 -3.97 -6.51 -9.82
N ALA A 233 -5.04 -6.38 -9.00
CA ALA A 233 -4.90 -6.32 -7.55
C ALA A 233 -4.26 -7.60 -6.98
N VAL A 234 -4.76 -8.76 -7.40
CA VAL A 234 -4.26 -10.08 -6.97
C VAL A 234 -2.83 -10.31 -7.44
N ALA A 235 -2.54 -10.04 -8.71
CA ALA A 235 -1.22 -10.22 -9.29
C ALA A 235 -0.17 -9.35 -8.59
N VAL A 236 -0.49 -8.08 -8.31
CA VAL A 236 0.42 -7.17 -7.60
C VAL A 236 0.56 -7.55 -6.13
N ALA A 237 -0.50 -8.01 -5.44
CA ALA A 237 -0.38 -8.52 -4.07
C ALA A 237 0.66 -9.66 -3.97
N ALA A 238 0.62 -10.58 -4.94
CA ALA A 238 1.50 -11.74 -5.01
C ALA A 238 2.98 -11.38 -5.27
N THR A 239 3.30 -10.15 -5.70
CA THR A 239 4.69 -9.75 -5.96
C THR A 239 5.55 -9.63 -4.70
N THR A 240 4.93 -9.41 -3.55
CA THR A 240 5.63 -9.19 -2.28
C THR A 240 5.19 -10.14 -1.17
N ARG A 241 4.02 -10.78 -1.30
CA ARG A 241 3.38 -11.57 -0.23
C ARG A 241 2.80 -12.88 -0.77
N ALA A 242 3.01 -14.00 -0.08
CA ALA A 242 2.40 -15.29 -0.43
C ALA A 242 1.14 -15.55 0.43
N SER A 243 0.10 -14.73 0.25
CA SER A 243 -1.08 -14.73 1.14
C SER A 243 -2.38 -15.00 0.41
N ARG A 244 -3.04 -16.11 0.76
CA ARG A 244 -4.39 -16.43 0.26
C ARG A 244 -5.45 -15.48 0.82
N PRO A 245 -5.50 -15.16 2.14
CA PRO A 245 -6.44 -14.16 2.66
C PRO A 245 -6.27 -12.80 1.98
N LEU A 246 -5.03 -12.35 1.75
CA LEU A 246 -4.76 -11.09 1.08
C LEU A 246 -5.16 -11.14 -0.40
N ALA A 247 -4.96 -12.25 -1.10
CA ALA A 247 -5.43 -12.41 -2.48
C ALA A 247 -6.96 -12.26 -2.57
N THR A 248 -7.70 -12.88 -1.65
CA THR A 248 -9.16 -12.72 -1.56
C THR A 248 -9.56 -11.26 -1.29
N ALA A 249 -8.89 -10.60 -0.34
CA ALA A 249 -9.13 -9.20 -0.03
C ALA A 249 -8.76 -8.25 -1.17
N ALA A 250 -7.66 -8.51 -1.87
CA ALA A 250 -7.23 -7.75 -3.04
C ALA A 250 -8.25 -7.88 -4.20
N ALA A 251 -8.81 -9.07 -4.43
CA ALA A 251 -9.87 -9.25 -5.42
C ALA A 251 -11.13 -8.45 -5.05
N ALA A 252 -11.60 -8.54 -3.80
CA ALA A 252 -12.76 -7.78 -3.34
C ALA A 252 -12.51 -6.25 -3.41
N LEU A 253 -11.29 -5.81 -3.09
CA LEU A 253 -10.86 -4.43 -3.25
C LEU A 253 -10.82 -3.99 -4.72
N GLY A 254 -10.43 -4.88 -5.63
CA GLY A 254 -10.44 -4.64 -7.07
C GLY A 254 -11.83 -4.25 -7.59
N ASP A 255 -12.85 -4.98 -7.15
CA ASP A 255 -14.25 -4.68 -7.46
C ASP A 255 -14.70 -3.32 -6.90
N ALA A 256 -14.33 -3.02 -5.64
CA ALA A 256 -14.65 -1.74 -5.03
C ALA A 256 -13.94 -0.57 -5.74
N MET A 257 -12.67 -0.74 -6.12
CA MET A 257 -11.91 0.28 -6.84
C MET A 257 -12.47 0.53 -8.24
N HIS A 258 -12.89 -0.52 -8.96
CA HIS A 258 -13.57 -0.35 -10.25
C HIS A 258 -14.82 0.52 -10.12
N GLY A 259 -15.68 0.21 -9.14
CA GLY A 259 -16.87 1.02 -8.89
C GLY A 259 -16.56 2.44 -8.43
N ALA A 260 -15.50 2.64 -7.65
CA ALA A 260 -15.07 3.96 -7.22
C ALA A 260 -14.58 4.80 -8.41
N ILE A 261 -13.78 4.23 -9.32
CA ILE A 261 -13.24 4.92 -10.51
C ILE A 261 -14.36 5.28 -11.49
N HIS A 262 -15.33 4.38 -11.70
CA HIS A 262 -16.38 4.59 -12.71
C HIS A 262 -17.71 5.13 -12.16
N GLY A 263 -17.79 5.43 -10.86
CA GLY A 263 -19.01 5.97 -10.26
C GLY A 263 -20.14 4.97 -10.10
N VAL A 264 -19.81 3.69 -10.00
CA VAL A 264 -20.79 2.63 -9.77
C VAL A 264 -20.99 2.44 -8.26
N GLY A 265 -22.24 2.62 -7.81
CA GLY A 265 -22.64 2.51 -6.41
C GLY A 265 -22.21 3.69 -5.53
N SER A 266 -22.67 3.68 -4.28
CA SER A 266 -22.19 4.59 -3.23
C SER A 266 -20.96 4.01 -2.53
N ALA A 267 -20.26 4.81 -1.71
CA ALA A 267 -19.18 4.30 -0.88
C ALA A 267 -19.67 3.19 0.05
N ALA A 268 -20.86 3.37 0.66
CA ALA A 268 -21.48 2.38 1.53
C ALA A 268 -21.82 1.08 0.78
N SER A 269 -22.43 1.15 -0.40
CA SER A 269 -22.79 -0.06 -1.14
C SER A 269 -21.56 -0.83 -1.63
N ARG A 270 -20.46 -0.14 -1.97
CA ARG A 270 -19.18 -0.78 -2.31
C ARG A 270 -18.54 -1.45 -1.09
N ALA A 271 -18.58 -0.81 0.07
CA ALA A 271 -18.09 -1.39 1.32
C ALA A 271 -18.91 -2.64 1.71
N ASP A 272 -20.24 -2.59 1.60
CA ASP A 272 -21.12 -3.74 1.85
C ASP A 272 -20.82 -4.90 0.88
N ALA A 273 -20.64 -4.62 -0.41
CA ALA A 273 -20.29 -5.64 -1.41
C ALA A 273 -18.92 -6.27 -1.12
N MET A 274 -17.92 -5.45 -0.77
CA MET A 274 -16.59 -5.93 -0.39
C MET A 274 -16.64 -6.79 0.88
N ALA A 275 -17.37 -6.36 1.91
CA ALA A 275 -17.56 -7.13 3.13
C ALA A 275 -18.26 -8.47 2.84
N SER A 276 -19.32 -8.47 2.03
CA SER A 276 -20.01 -9.69 1.63
C SER A 276 -19.09 -10.66 0.87
N ALA A 277 -18.25 -10.16 -0.04
CA ALA A 277 -17.27 -10.98 -0.76
C ALA A 277 -16.21 -11.60 0.17
N LEU A 278 -15.97 -10.98 1.32
CA LEU A 278 -15.09 -11.47 2.37
C LEU A 278 -15.81 -12.36 3.41
N GLY A 279 -17.12 -12.61 3.25
CA GLY A 279 -17.90 -13.33 4.27
C GLY A 279 -18.11 -12.53 5.56
N MET A 280 -17.98 -11.20 5.48
CA MET A 280 -18.09 -10.25 6.59
C MET A 280 -19.34 -9.36 6.43
N ARG A 281 -19.61 -8.55 7.45
CA ARG A 281 -20.59 -7.47 7.40
C ARG A 281 -19.92 -6.18 7.83
N VAL A 282 -20.28 -5.06 7.19
CA VAL A 282 -19.83 -3.74 7.65
C VAL A 282 -20.48 -3.45 9.00
N PRO A 283 -19.71 -3.20 10.07
CA PRO A 283 -20.28 -2.77 11.34
C PRO A 283 -20.98 -1.43 11.14
N ARG A 284 -22.28 -1.37 11.39
CA ARG A 284 -23.03 -0.11 11.44
C ARG A 284 -23.21 0.23 12.91
N GLN A 285 -22.85 1.44 13.32
CA GLN A 285 -23.24 1.90 14.65
C GLN A 285 -24.77 1.81 14.74
N PRO A 286 -25.34 1.36 15.87
CA PRO A 286 -26.76 1.54 16.10
C PRO A 286 -27.05 3.03 15.94
N THR A 287 -28.01 3.39 15.08
CA THR A 287 -28.58 4.74 15.12
C THR A 287 -29.01 4.96 16.55
N MET A 288 -28.36 5.89 17.26
CA MET A 288 -28.90 6.36 18.54
C MET A 288 -30.29 6.89 18.22
N VAL A 289 -31.31 6.14 18.63
CA VAL A 289 -32.69 6.61 18.60
C VAL A 289 -32.72 7.74 19.63
N SER A 290 -32.78 8.97 19.12
CA SER A 290 -32.98 10.18 19.92
C SER A 290 -34.32 10.13 20.65
#